data_AF-A0A8S4R6H3-F1
#
_entry.id   AF-A0A8S4R6H3-F1
#
_cell.length_a   1.000
_cell.length_b   1.000
_cell.length_c   1.000
_cell.angle_alpha   90.00
_cell.angle_beta   90.00
_cell.angle_gamma   90.00
#
_symmetry.space_group_name_H-M   'P 1'
#
loop_
_entity.id
_entity.type
_entity.pdbx_description
1 polymer ?
#
loop_
_entity_poly.entity_id
_entity_poly.type
_entity_poly.pdbx_seq_one_letter_code
_entity_poly.pdbx_strand_id
1 'polypeptide(L)'
;MCVCQFKAIKISVYSNTAWTLKADTQKRLEAFEMRCYRRMLRISWTQKVSNVRVLQRVARSRELLLIIIKRKVKYLGHVLRHERYQLLQLIMMGKVEGKRRVGRRKK
;
A
#
# COMPACT_ATOMS: atom_id res chain seq x y z
N MET A 1 -8.36 17.53 -15.60
CA MET A 1 -7.20 16.62 -15.38
C MET A 1 -7.13 15.95 -13.99
N CYS A 2 -8.00 16.28 -13.01
CA CYS A 2 -7.99 15.66 -11.67
C CYS A 2 -8.55 14.22 -11.59
N VAL A 3 -9.38 13.81 -12.57
CA VAL A 3 -10.14 12.55 -12.52
C VAL A 3 -9.26 11.31 -12.70
N CYS A 4 -8.18 11.39 -13.49
CA CYS A 4 -7.27 10.26 -13.73
C CYS A 4 -6.41 9.92 -12.51
N GLN A 5 -6.05 10.90 -11.68
CA GLN A 5 -5.23 10.64 -10.48
C GLN A 5 -6.03 9.99 -9.36
N PHE A 6 -7.27 10.44 -9.15
CA PHE A 6 -8.17 9.81 -8.17
C PHE A 6 -8.50 8.36 -8.56
N LYS A 7 -8.71 8.07 -9.86
CA LYS A 7 -8.89 6.71 -10.37
C LYS A 7 -7.66 5.82 -10.11
N ALA A 8 -6.45 6.32 -10.35
CA ALA A 8 -5.22 5.55 -10.10
C ALA A 8 -5.01 5.22 -8.61
N ILE A 9 -5.34 6.17 -7.72
CA ILE A 9 -5.31 5.94 -6.27
C ILE A 9 -6.31 4.85 -5.87
N LYS A 10 -7.56 4.91 -6.37
CA LYS A 10 -8.58 3.89 -6.08
C LYS A 10 -8.18 2.49 -6.56
N ILE A 11 -7.64 2.38 -7.78
CA ILE A 11 -7.18 1.11 -8.36
C ILE A 11 -6.01 0.52 -7.55
N SER A 12 -5.06 1.36 -7.11
CA SER A 12 -3.94 0.92 -6.29
C SER A 12 -4.37 0.41 -4.91
N VAL A 13 -5.42 1.01 -4.33
CA VAL A 13 -5.98 0.54 -3.05
C VAL A 13 -6.70 -0.79 -3.22
N TYR A 14 -7.44 -0.99 -4.32
CA TYR A 14 -8.13 -2.27 -4.60
C TYR A 14 -7.17 -3.40 -4.97
N SER A 15 -6.09 -3.12 -5.71
CA SER A 15 -5.09 -4.13 -6.00
C SER A 15 -4.33 -4.54 -4.73
N ASN A 16 -4.06 -3.61 -3.83
CA ASN A 16 -3.32 -3.92 -2.61
C ASN A 16 -4.11 -4.75 -1.58
N THR A 17 -5.45 -4.83 -1.68
CA THR A 17 -6.20 -5.83 -0.90
C THR A 17 -5.83 -7.27 -1.26
N ALA A 18 -5.29 -7.52 -2.46
CA ALA A 18 -4.92 -8.87 -2.94
C ALA A 18 -3.44 -9.26 -2.71
N TRP A 19 -2.55 -8.32 -2.36
CA TRP A 19 -1.09 -8.57 -2.33
C TRP A 19 -0.42 -8.28 -0.98
N THR A 20 0.69 -8.95 -0.67
CA THR A 20 1.53 -8.65 0.51
C THR A 20 2.27 -7.32 0.31
N LEU A 21 2.23 -6.43 1.30
CA LEU A 21 3.05 -5.20 1.27
C LEU A 21 4.51 -5.59 1.54
N LYS A 22 5.36 -5.46 0.53
CA LYS A 22 6.82 -5.55 0.69
C LYS A 22 7.36 -4.14 0.89
N ALA A 23 8.53 -4.02 1.52
CA ALA A 23 9.18 -2.72 1.70
C ALA A 23 9.39 -1.98 0.35
N ASP A 24 9.66 -2.72 -0.74
CA ASP A 24 9.75 -2.15 -2.09
C ASP A 24 8.43 -1.55 -2.58
N THR A 25 7.31 -2.25 -2.39
CA THR A 25 6.00 -1.74 -2.83
C THR A 25 5.56 -0.55 -1.99
N GLN A 26 5.93 -0.51 -0.70
CA GLN A 26 5.74 0.65 0.16
C GLN A 26 6.49 1.88 -0.36
N LYS A 27 7.79 1.74 -0.70
CA LYS A 27 8.58 2.83 -1.29
C LYS A 27 7.99 3.33 -2.61
N ARG A 28 7.53 2.42 -3.47
CA ARG A 28 6.86 2.77 -4.74
C ARG A 28 5.56 3.54 -4.52
N LEU A 29 4.77 3.16 -3.51
CA LEU A 29 3.54 3.87 -3.14
C LEU A 29 3.82 5.29 -2.64
N GLU A 30 4.83 5.46 -1.79
CA GLU A 30 5.26 6.79 -1.32
C GLU A 30 5.75 7.68 -2.47
N ALA A 31 6.54 7.11 -3.40
CA ALA A 31 7.00 7.83 -4.59
C ALA A 31 5.84 8.22 -5.52
N PHE A 32 4.84 7.34 -5.67
CA PHE A 32 3.63 7.62 -6.43
C PHE A 32 2.82 8.77 -5.81
N GLU A 33 2.62 8.75 -4.48
CA GLU A 33 1.93 9.81 -3.74
C GLU A 33 2.63 11.17 -3.94
N MET A 34 3.96 11.20 -3.84
CA MET A 34 4.76 12.41 -4.11
C MET A 34 4.65 12.90 -5.57
N ARG A 35 4.59 11.98 -6.54
CA ARG A 35 4.41 12.33 -7.95
C ARG A 35 3.02 12.93 -8.20
N CYS A 36 1.98 12.42 -7.53
CA CYS A 36 0.64 12.99 -7.56
C CYS A 36 0.61 14.41 -7.00
N TYR A 37 1.20 14.64 -5.81
CA TYR A 37 1.28 15.99 -5.22
C TYR A 37 1.99 17.00 -6.12
N ARG A 38 3.12 16.62 -6.73
CA ARG A 38 3.84 17.49 -7.68
C ARG A 38 2.99 17.86 -8.88
N ARG A 39 2.23 16.91 -9.44
CA ARG A 39 1.33 17.18 -10.55
C ARG A 39 0.14 18.06 -10.16
N MET A 40 -0.44 17.87 -8.98
CA MET A 40 -1.54 18.71 -8.48
C MET A 40 -1.09 20.16 -8.26
N LEU A 41 0.10 20.35 -7.68
CA LEU A 41 0.70 21.67 -7.48
C LEU A 41 1.36 22.25 -8.73
N ARG A 42 1.33 21.53 -9.87
CA ARG A 42 1.97 21.90 -11.15
C ARG A 42 3.45 22.29 -11.00
N ILE A 43 4.16 21.66 -10.06
CA ILE A 43 5.58 21.92 -9.79
C ILE A 43 6.41 21.29 -10.91
N SER A 44 7.21 22.10 -11.60
CA SER A 44 8.13 21.60 -12.62
C SER A 44 9.31 20.87 -11.96
N TRP A 45 9.89 19.90 -12.67
CA TRP A 45 11.09 19.20 -12.19
C TRP A 45 12.29 20.16 -12.06
N THR A 46 12.31 21.24 -12.85
CA THR A 46 13.34 22.28 -12.87
C THR A 46 13.42 23.06 -11.57
N GLN A 47 12.31 23.22 -10.85
CA GLN A 47 12.27 23.97 -9.59
C GLN A 47 12.97 23.23 -8.42
N LYS A 48 13.40 21.97 -8.59
CA LYS A 48 14.13 21.15 -7.60
C LYS A 48 13.59 21.27 -6.17
N VAL A 49 12.27 21.34 -6.02
CA VAL A 49 11.62 21.53 -4.71
C VAL A 49 11.74 20.24 -3.88
N SER A 50 12.21 20.40 -2.64
CA SER A 50 12.34 19.30 -1.67
C SER A 50 10.99 18.65 -1.35
N ASN A 51 11.00 17.34 -1.07
CA ASN A 51 9.78 16.61 -0.72
C ASN A 51 9.08 17.20 0.53
N VAL A 52 9.85 17.71 1.49
CA VAL A 52 9.34 18.34 2.72
C VAL A 52 8.50 19.58 2.39
N ARG A 53 8.98 20.43 1.47
CA ARG A 53 8.30 21.67 1.10
C ARG A 53 7.07 21.42 0.22
N VAL A 54 7.07 20.32 -0.55
CA VAL A 54 5.87 19.84 -1.25
C VAL A 54 4.80 19.41 -0.24
N LEU A 55 5.16 18.64 0.79
CA LEU A 55 4.22 18.21 1.82
C LEU A 55 3.65 19.39 2.64
N GLN A 56 4.48 20.37 2.99
CA GLN A 56 4.04 21.60 3.65
C GLN A 56 2.98 22.35 2.83
N ARG A 57 3.17 22.45 1.50
CA ARG A 57 2.21 23.14 0.61
C ARG A 57 0.87 22.42 0.48
N VAL A 58 0.85 21.10 0.56
CA VAL A 58 -0.39 20.32 0.51
C VAL A 58 -1.14 20.42 1.84
N ALA A 59 -0.48 20.88 2.92
CA ALA A 59 -1.01 20.90 4.29
C ALA A 59 -1.58 19.54 4.73
N ARG A 60 -1.15 18.45 4.08
CA ARG A 60 -1.54 17.07 4.42
C ARG A 60 -0.33 16.19 4.60
N SER A 61 -0.41 15.36 5.63
CA SER A 61 0.48 14.24 5.87
C SER A 61 0.23 13.09 4.88
N ARG A 62 1.21 12.19 4.73
CA ARG A 62 1.11 10.98 3.90
C ARG A 62 -0.01 10.08 4.45
N GLU A 63 -1.20 10.18 3.89
CA GLU A 63 -2.39 9.47 4.36
C GLU A 63 -2.60 8.15 3.63
N LEU A 64 -2.12 8.03 2.40
CA LEU A 64 -2.50 6.95 1.50
C LEU A 64 -2.00 5.59 1.99
N LEU A 65 -0.73 5.56 2.40
CA LEU A 65 -0.09 4.38 2.98
C LEU A 65 -0.75 3.98 4.30
N LEU A 66 -1.06 4.95 5.17
CA LEU A 66 -1.72 4.70 6.45
C LEU A 66 -3.14 4.16 6.27
N ILE A 67 -3.92 4.72 5.34
CA ILE A 67 -5.27 4.25 4.99
C ILE A 67 -5.21 2.80 4.50
N ILE A 68 -4.24 2.49 3.65
CA ILE A 68 -4.01 1.14 3.15
C ILE A 68 -3.71 0.16 4.29
N ILE A 69 -2.77 0.51 5.20
CA ILE A 69 -2.41 -0.35 6.33
C ILE A 69 -3.61 -0.54 7.25
N LYS A 70 -4.33 0.54 7.58
CA LYS A 70 -5.53 0.49 8.42
C LYS A 70 -6.61 -0.42 7.83
N ARG A 71 -6.84 -0.36 6.52
CA ARG A 71 -7.79 -1.25 5.83
C ARG A 71 -7.34 -2.71 5.89
N LYS A 72 -6.04 -3.00 5.72
CA LYS A 72 -5.51 -4.35 5.84
C LYS A 72 -5.64 -4.91 7.24
N VAL A 73 -5.29 -4.14 8.27
CA VAL A 73 -5.43 -4.56 9.67
C VAL A 73 -6.91 -4.79 10.00
N LYS A 74 -7.81 -3.92 9.52
CA LYS A 74 -9.27 -4.11 9.68
C LYS A 74 -9.75 -5.41 9.01
N TYR A 75 -9.28 -5.70 7.80
CA TYR A 75 -9.61 -6.94 7.09
C TYR A 75 -9.06 -8.17 7.81
N LEU A 76 -7.79 -8.16 8.23
CA LEU A 76 -7.19 -9.24 9.01
C LEU A 76 -7.96 -9.48 10.31
N GLY A 77 -8.31 -8.42 11.05
CA GLY A 77 -9.11 -8.54 12.26
C GLY A 77 -10.55 -9.03 11.98
N HIS A 78 -11.10 -8.79 10.80
CA HIS A 78 -12.39 -9.38 10.40
C HIS A 78 -12.26 -10.88 10.10
N VAL A 79 -11.22 -11.27 9.36
CA VAL A 79 -10.91 -12.68 9.06
C VAL A 79 -10.66 -13.47 10.34
N LEU A 80 -9.89 -12.93 11.30
CA LEU A 80 -9.58 -13.60 12.56
C LEU A 80 -10.76 -13.73 13.53
N ARG A 81 -11.79 -12.88 13.42
CA ARG A 81 -12.97 -12.91 14.31
C ARG A 81 -14.11 -13.80 13.83
N HIS A 82 -14.16 -14.12 12.54
CA HIS A 82 -15.23 -14.95 11.98
C HIS A 82 -14.77 -16.39 11.75
N GLU A 83 -15.48 -17.34 12.36
CA GLU A 83 -15.25 -18.79 12.18
C GLU A 83 -15.47 -19.27 10.74
N ARG A 84 -16.23 -18.52 9.93
CA ARG A 84 -16.40 -18.81 8.49
C ARG A 84 -15.08 -18.83 7.71
N TYR A 85 -14.03 -18.21 8.22
CA TYR A 85 -12.71 -18.16 7.58
C TYR A 85 -11.68 -19.06 8.25
N GLN A 86 -12.09 -20.09 9.00
CA GLN A 86 -11.20 -20.97 9.77
C GLN A 86 -10.03 -21.54 8.94
N LEU A 87 -10.27 -21.95 7.69
CA LEU A 87 -9.21 -22.39 6.77
C LEU A 87 -8.19 -21.27 6.47
N LEU A 88 -8.68 -20.05 6.21
CA LEU A 88 -7.83 -18.88 5.96
C LEU A 88 -7.01 -18.52 7.20
N GLN A 89 -7.60 -18.63 8.39
CA GLN A 89 -6.93 -18.41 9.67
C GLN A 89 -5.83 -19.45 9.92
N LEU A 90 -6.09 -20.73 9.63
CA LEU A 90 -5.09 -21.81 9.72
C LEU A 90 -3.91 -21.56 8.79
N ILE A 91 -4.18 -21.16 7.54
CA ILE A 91 -3.15 -20.81 6.54
C ILE A 91 -2.34 -19.60 7.01
N MET A 92 -3.00 -18.55 7.54
CA MET A 92 -2.32 -17.35 8.04
C MET A 92 -1.48 -17.63 9.29
N MET A 93 -1.95 -18.48 10.20
CA MET A 93 -1.21 -18.89 11.40
C MET A 93 -0.12 -19.92 11.11
N GLY A 94 -0.04 -20.47 9.89
CA GLY A 94 0.94 -21.48 9.54
C GLY A 94 0.75 -22.81 10.27
N LYS A 95 -0.45 -23.07 10.82
CA LYS A 95 -0.82 -24.33 11.49
C LYS A 95 -1.24 -25.43 10.52
N VAL A 96 -0.98 -25.24 9.22
CA VAL A 96 -1.27 -26.25 8.20
C VAL A 96 -0.24 -27.36 8.34
N GLU A 97 -0.71 -28.57 8.60
CA GLU A 97 0.14 -29.75 8.68
C GLU A 97 0.79 -30.01 7.31
N GLY A 98 2.13 -30.03 7.29
CA GLY A 98 2.90 -30.28 6.07
C GLY A 98 4.27 -29.60 6.06
N LYS A 99 5.30 -30.32 5.60
CA LYS A 99 6.65 -29.77 5.45
C LYS A 99 6.67 -28.85 4.22
N ARG A 100 6.86 -27.54 4.43
CA ARG A 100 7.01 -26.58 3.32
C ARG A 100 8.32 -26.88 2.57
N ARG A 101 8.25 -27.18 1.26
CA ARG A 101 9.47 -27.37 0.45
C ARG A 101 10.33 -26.10 0.50
N VAL A 102 11.63 -26.28 0.75
CA VAL A 102 12.61 -25.19 0.71
C VAL A 102 12.56 -24.55 -0.68
N GLY A 103 12.36 -23.23 -0.72
CA GLY A 103 12.32 -22.47 -1.97
C GLY A 103 13.67 -22.52 -2.70
N ARG A 104 13.64 -22.36 -4.02
CA ARG A 104 14.85 -22.32 -4.85
C ARG A 104 15.77 -21.19 -4.39
N ARG A 105 17.04 -21.51 -4.07
CA ARG A 105 18.08 -20.52 -3.76
C ARG A 105 18.23 -19.59 -4.96
N LYS A 106 18.04 -18.28 -4.75
CA LYS A 106 18.34 -17.30 -5.79
C LYS A 106 19.86 -17.17 -5.92
N LYS A 107 20.36 -17.32 -7.15
CA LYS A 107 21.71 -16.92 -7.55
C LYS A 107 21.81 -15.41 -7.53
#